data_AF-A0A9E5GCS4-F1
#
_entry.id   AF-A0A9E5GCS4-F1
#
_cell.length_a   1.000
_cell.length_b   1.000
_cell.length_c   1.000
_cell.angle_alpha   90.00
_cell.angle_beta   90.00
_cell.angle_gamma   90.00
#
_symmetry.space_group_name_H-M   'P 1'
#
loop_
_entity.id
_entity.type
_entity.pdbx_description
1 polymer ?
#
loop_
_entity_poly.entity_id
_entity_poly.type
_entity_poly.pdbx_seq_one_letter_code
_entity_poly.pdbx_strand_id
1 'polypeptide(L)'
;MKARFYFALLILLAANLLYALPPKTIPLSSDLYQEMDTLYRLEELPLPSASRPWKAQEAKRIFSAISPHTKHQLLYESIKHLIEKDSLKQPSHDLSYLLTTTLTAESYIHTNPESFRTSSDWIYAYDQRKPLARFIMELAFSDAFYFSTSVDIGASSVTRKDDFADYKDIGALFKEEDNVSYQTMAKQYTDIFASNLLLPSTDRMLADWPQESQ
;
A
#
# COMPACT_ATOMS: atom_id res chain seq x y z
N MET A 1 -6.19 -36.20 30.36
CA MET A 1 -6.85 -36.50 29.05
C MET A 1 -7.53 -35.29 28.43
N LYS A 2 -8.40 -34.56 29.14
CA LYS A 2 -9.16 -33.42 28.58
C LYS A 2 -8.29 -32.30 27.98
N ALA A 3 -7.19 -31.92 28.64
CA ALA A 3 -6.27 -30.89 28.13
C ALA A 3 -5.62 -31.24 26.78
N ARG A 4 -5.25 -32.51 26.57
CA ARG A 4 -4.68 -32.98 25.29
C ARG A 4 -5.71 -32.96 24.16
N PHE A 5 -6.97 -33.24 24.50
CA PHE A 5 -8.10 -33.16 23.55
C PHE A 5 -8.38 -31.70 23.15
N TYR A 6 -8.43 -30.77 24.09
CA TYR A 6 -8.60 -29.34 23.77
C TYR A 6 -7.43 -28.78 22.96
N PHE A 7 -6.20 -29.20 23.25
CA PHE A 7 -5.03 -28.78 22.49
C PHE A 7 -5.07 -29.31 21.04
N ALA A 8 -5.41 -30.59 20.85
CA ALA A 8 -5.60 -31.15 19.51
C ALA A 8 -6.74 -30.48 18.74
N LEU A 9 -7.85 -30.16 19.43
CA LEU A 9 -8.99 -29.44 18.85
C LEU A 9 -8.59 -28.02 18.42
N LEU A 10 -7.78 -27.33 19.23
CA LEU A 10 -7.30 -25.98 18.94
C LEU A 10 -6.33 -25.96 17.75
N ILE A 11 -5.45 -26.96 17.62
CA ILE A 11 -4.60 -27.14 16.42
C ILE A 11 -5.45 -27.39 15.18
N LEU A 12 -6.49 -28.22 15.27
CA LEU A 12 -7.39 -28.49 14.14
C LEU A 12 -8.19 -27.25 13.73
N LEU A 13 -8.68 -26.46 14.69
CA LEU A 13 -9.36 -25.19 14.42
C LEU A 13 -8.40 -24.15 13.80
N ALA A 14 -7.17 -24.05 14.30
CA ALA A 14 -6.16 -23.15 13.75
C ALA A 14 -5.72 -23.55 12.33
N ALA A 15 -5.61 -24.84 12.03
CA ALA A 15 -5.25 -25.32 10.69
C ALA A 15 -6.29 -24.98 9.61
N ASN A 16 -7.57 -24.91 9.97
CA ASN A 16 -8.63 -24.51 9.03
C ASN A 16 -8.61 -23.01 8.71
N LEU A 17 -8.12 -22.16 9.64
CA LEU A 17 -8.02 -20.72 9.41
C LEU A 17 -6.92 -20.37 8.39
N LEU A 18 -5.89 -21.21 8.24
CA LEU A 18 -4.81 -21.00 7.27
C LEU A 18 -5.27 -21.16 5.81
N TYR A 19 -6.31 -21.96 5.54
CA TYR A 19 -6.82 -22.19 4.18
C TYR A 19 -7.79 -21.10 3.66
N ALA A 20 -8.08 -20.07 4.47
CA ALA A 20 -9.08 -19.05 4.15
C ALA A 20 -8.50 -17.69 3.74
N LEU A 21 -7.21 -17.60 3.41
CA LEU A 21 -6.62 -16.35 2.96
C LEU A 21 -7.04 -16.04 1.50
N PRO A 22 -7.66 -14.89 1.24
CA PRO A 22 -8.03 -14.53 -0.12
C PRO A 22 -6.77 -14.32 -0.97
N PRO A 23 -6.73 -14.86 -2.20
CA PRO A 23 -5.59 -14.66 -3.09
C PRO A 23 -5.46 -13.18 -3.49
N LYS A 24 -4.23 -12.73 -3.74
CA LYS A 24 -3.91 -11.36 -4.15
C LYS A 24 -4.83 -10.85 -5.27
N THR A 25 -5.48 -9.72 -5.01
CA THR A 25 -6.27 -8.97 -5.99
C THR A 25 -5.51 -7.75 -6.50
N ILE A 26 -5.78 -7.35 -7.74
CA ILE A 26 -5.22 -6.13 -8.33
C ILE A 26 -5.90 -4.91 -7.68
N PRO A 27 -5.14 -3.89 -7.24
CA PRO A 27 -5.72 -2.73 -6.57
C PRO A 27 -6.60 -1.92 -7.51
N LEU A 28 -7.70 -1.37 -7.01
CA LEU A 28 -8.68 -0.59 -7.79
C LEU A 28 -8.08 0.65 -8.45
N SER A 29 -6.98 1.18 -7.92
CA SER A 29 -6.24 2.30 -8.48
C SER A 29 -5.33 1.93 -9.66
N SER A 30 -5.27 0.65 -10.07
CA SER A 30 -4.44 0.21 -11.19
C SER A 30 -5.00 0.69 -12.53
N ASP A 31 -4.14 1.30 -13.34
CA ASP A 31 -4.43 1.74 -14.71
C ASP A 31 -4.91 0.59 -15.61
N LEU A 32 -4.59 -0.66 -15.23
CA LEU A 32 -4.98 -1.88 -15.93
C LEU A 32 -6.47 -1.91 -16.26
N TYR A 33 -7.34 -1.47 -15.35
CA TYR A 33 -8.78 -1.52 -15.57
C TYR A 33 -9.22 -0.59 -16.70
N GLN A 34 -8.68 0.63 -16.72
CA GLN A 34 -9.00 1.62 -17.74
C GLN A 34 -8.40 1.23 -19.09
N GLU A 35 -7.16 0.74 -19.11
CA GLU A 35 -6.51 0.27 -20.33
C GLU A 35 -7.25 -0.94 -20.92
N MET A 36 -7.61 -1.92 -20.10
CA MET A 36 -8.39 -3.09 -20.53
C MET A 36 -9.73 -2.70 -21.15
N ASP A 37 -10.50 -1.84 -20.47
CA ASP A 37 -11.78 -1.34 -21.00
C ASP A 37 -11.61 -0.60 -22.33
N THR A 38 -10.50 0.13 -22.48
CA THR A 38 -10.18 0.87 -23.71
C THR A 38 -9.86 -0.09 -24.84
N LEU A 39 -9.04 -1.11 -24.59
CA LEU A 39 -8.67 -2.10 -25.61
C LEU A 39 -9.89 -2.89 -26.07
N TYR A 40 -10.75 -3.32 -25.14
CA TYR A 40 -12.00 -4.00 -25.48
C TYR A 40 -12.91 -3.17 -26.39
N ARG A 41 -13.04 -1.86 -26.11
CA ARG A 41 -13.82 -0.95 -26.97
C ARG A 41 -13.20 -0.80 -28.35
N LEU A 42 -11.87 -0.69 -28.42
CA LEU A 42 -11.14 -0.53 -29.69
C LEU A 42 -11.19 -1.78 -30.57
N GLU A 43 -11.33 -2.97 -29.97
CA GLU A 43 -11.54 -4.25 -30.65
C GLU A 43 -13.03 -4.57 -30.87
N GLU A 44 -13.93 -3.63 -30.58
CA GLU A 44 -15.39 -3.79 -30.71
C GLU A 44 -15.96 -4.98 -29.91
N LEU A 45 -15.29 -5.34 -28.82
CA LEU A 45 -15.71 -6.40 -27.90
C LEU A 45 -16.58 -5.85 -26.76
N PRO A 46 -17.52 -6.65 -26.22
CA PRO A 46 -18.27 -6.27 -25.02
C PRO A 46 -17.31 -6.11 -23.83
N LEU A 47 -17.52 -5.09 -23.01
CA LEU A 47 -16.65 -4.79 -21.88
C LEU A 47 -16.47 -6.01 -20.95
N PRO A 48 -15.27 -6.16 -20.35
CA PRO A 48 -14.99 -7.26 -19.44
C PRO A 48 -15.76 -7.10 -18.12
N SER A 49 -15.68 -8.12 -17.26
CA SER A 49 -16.41 -8.19 -15.99
C SER A 49 -16.27 -6.91 -15.14
N ALA A 50 -17.38 -6.27 -14.81
CA ALA A 50 -17.43 -5.15 -13.87
C ALA A 50 -17.18 -5.56 -12.40
N SER A 51 -17.07 -6.87 -12.11
CA SER A 51 -16.80 -7.38 -10.76
C SER A 51 -15.31 -7.23 -10.42
N ARG A 52 -14.90 -5.99 -10.14
CA ARG A 52 -13.55 -5.62 -9.67
C ARG A 52 -13.53 -5.64 -8.13
N PRO A 53 -12.38 -5.92 -7.47
CA PRO A 53 -11.06 -6.13 -8.05
C PRO A 53 -10.85 -7.56 -8.59
N TRP A 54 -10.18 -7.67 -9.73
CA TRP A 54 -9.80 -8.97 -10.33
C TRP A 54 -8.54 -9.54 -9.70
N LYS A 55 -8.42 -10.87 -9.71
CA LYS A 55 -7.16 -11.58 -9.48
C LYS A 55 -6.28 -11.51 -10.73
N ALA A 56 -4.97 -11.68 -10.57
CA ALA A 56 -4.03 -11.68 -11.71
C ALA A 56 -4.38 -12.75 -12.77
N GLN A 57 -4.82 -13.94 -12.35
CA GLN A 57 -5.25 -15.00 -13.27
C GLN A 57 -6.56 -14.64 -14.00
N GLU A 58 -7.50 -13.99 -13.31
CA GLU A 58 -8.75 -13.51 -13.92
C GLU A 58 -8.44 -12.43 -14.97
N ALA A 59 -7.56 -11.48 -14.64
CA ALA A 59 -7.10 -10.46 -15.58
C ALA A 59 -6.41 -11.07 -16.81
N LYS A 60 -5.54 -12.08 -16.62
CA LYS A 60 -4.92 -12.84 -17.73
C LYS A 60 -5.97 -13.53 -18.60
N ARG A 61 -6.98 -14.13 -17.98
CA ARG A 61 -8.06 -14.81 -18.70
C ARG A 61 -8.90 -13.85 -19.51
N ILE A 62 -9.26 -12.71 -18.94
CA ILE A 62 -9.93 -11.61 -19.64
C ILE A 62 -9.07 -11.17 -20.82
N PHE A 63 -7.80 -10.83 -20.58
CA PHE A 63 -6.88 -10.37 -21.62
C PHE A 63 -6.69 -11.37 -22.77
N SER A 64 -6.72 -12.67 -22.47
CA SER A 64 -6.56 -13.74 -23.48
C SER A 64 -7.65 -13.80 -24.54
N ALA A 65 -8.78 -13.12 -24.34
CA ALA A 65 -9.84 -13.01 -25.35
C ALA A 65 -9.45 -12.13 -26.54
N ILE A 66 -8.45 -11.25 -26.38
CA ILE A 66 -7.99 -10.33 -27.42
C ILE A 66 -6.83 -10.97 -28.19
N SER A 67 -6.85 -10.82 -29.51
CA SER A 67 -5.80 -11.33 -30.38
C SER A 67 -4.46 -10.63 -30.11
N PRO A 68 -3.34 -11.37 -29.97
CA PRO A 68 -2.00 -10.79 -29.91
C PRO A 68 -1.61 -9.99 -31.15
N HIS A 69 -2.35 -10.11 -32.26
CA HIS A 69 -2.12 -9.40 -33.51
C HIS A 69 -3.08 -8.21 -33.71
N THR A 70 -3.62 -7.65 -32.62
CA THR A 70 -4.42 -6.41 -32.66
C THR A 70 -3.66 -5.27 -33.36
N LYS A 71 -4.41 -4.36 -34.00
CA LYS A 71 -3.88 -3.11 -34.55
C LYS A 71 -3.38 -2.16 -33.45
N HIS A 72 -3.84 -2.34 -32.21
CA HIS A 72 -3.55 -1.52 -31.03
C HIS A 72 -2.40 -2.12 -30.19
N GLN A 73 -1.30 -2.51 -30.85
CA GLN A 73 -0.16 -3.20 -30.22
C GLN A 73 0.41 -2.49 -28.99
N LEU A 74 0.51 -1.17 -29.01
CA LEU A 74 1.06 -0.41 -27.89
C LEU A 74 0.22 -0.58 -26.61
N LEU A 75 -1.10 -0.55 -26.75
CA LEU A 75 -2.01 -0.76 -25.62
C LEU A 75 -2.01 -2.21 -25.16
N TYR A 76 -1.94 -3.15 -26.10
CA TYR A 76 -1.82 -4.58 -25.80
C TYR A 76 -0.57 -4.88 -24.98
N GLU A 77 0.60 -4.40 -25.40
CA GLU A 77 1.85 -4.60 -24.67
C GLU A 77 1.87 -3.84 -23.34
N SER A 78 1.24 -2.67 -23.24
CA SER A 78 1.06 -1.95 -21.97
C SER A 78 0.28 -2.78 -20.95
N ILE A 79 -0.89 -3.29 -21.34
CA ILE A 79 -1.74 -4.15 -20.50
C ILE A 79 -1.00 -5.42 -20.09
N LYS A 80 -0.31 -6.06 -21.05
CA LYS A 80 0.50 -7.25 -20.77
C LYS A 80 1.58 -6.96 -19.74
N HIS A 81 2.30 -5.85 -19.90
CA HIS A 81 3.32 -5.41 -18.94
C HIS A 81 2.71 -5.13 -17.56
N LEU A 82 1.54 -4.47 -17.47
CA LEU A 82 0.85 -4.22 -16.20
C LEU A 82 0.44 -5.53 -15.50
N ILE A 83 -0.13 -6.48 -16.24
CA ILE A 83 -0.49 -7.81 -15.71
C ILE A 83 0.75 -8.56 -15.22
N GLU A 84 1.85 -8.53 -15.97
CA GLU A 84 3.10 -9.19 -15.60
C GLU A 84 3.77 -8.52 -14.40
N LYS A 85 3.75 -7.19 -14.34
CA LYS A 85 4.28 -6.40 -13.23
C LYS A 85 3.61 -6.73 -11.90
N ASP A 86 2.28 -6.86 -11.90
CA ASP A 86 1.50 -7.12 -10.67
C ASP A 86 1.40 -8.62 -10.33
N SER A 87 1.84 -9.50 -11.24
CA SER A 87 1.84 -10.95 -11.04
C SER A 87 2.99 -11.42 -10.16
N LEU A 88 2.70 -12.34 -9.24
CA LEU A 88 3.74 -13.08 -8.53
C LEU A 88 4.57 -13.90 -9.53
N LYS A 89 5.90 -13.77 -9.46
CA LYS A 89 6.86 -14.60 -10.18
C LYS A 89 6.90 -15.98 -9.52
N GLN A 90 6.83 -17.05 -10.29
CA GLN A 90 6.75 -18.43 -9.79
C GLN A 90 8.06 -19.18 -10.05
N PRO A 91 9.08 -19.11 -9.16
CA PRO A 91 10.30 -19.89 -9.31
C PRO A 91 10.09 -21.41 -9.14
N SER A 92 9.05 -21.82 -8.40
CA SER A 92 8.67 -23.22 -8.23
C SER A 92 7.15 -23.35 -8.12
N HIS A 93 6.65 -24.59 -8.15
CA HIS A 93 5.22 -24.88 -7.95
C HIS A 93 4.70 -24.37 -6.60
N ASP A 94 5.56 -24.36 -5.58
CA ASP A 94 5.16 -24.10 -4.20
C ASP A 94 5.57 -22.73 -3.69
N LEU A 95 6.36 -21.95 -4.43
CA LEU A 95 6.78 -20.61 -4.03
C LEU A 95 6.58 -19.63 -5.17
N SER A 96 5.84 -18.57 -4.90
CA SER A 96 5.71 -17.40 -5.76
C SER A 96 6.09 -16.14 -4.99
N TYR A 97 6.67 -15.15 -5.66
CA TYR A 97 7.07 -13.90 -5.01
C TYR A 97 6.91 -12.69 -5.93
N LEU A 98 6.68 -11.51 -5.36
CA LEU A 98 6.82 -10.22 -6.04
C LEU A 98 7.59 -9.27 -5.14
N LEU A 99 8.61 -8.62 -5.72
CA LEU A 99 9.36 -7.57 -5.08
C LEU A 99 9.12 -6.29 -5.87
N THR A 100 8.57 -5.28 -5.22
CA THR A 100 8.28 -3.98 -5.81
C THR A 100 9.08 -2.92 -5.08
N THR A 101 9.74 -2.04 -5.83
CA THR A 101 10.45 -0.89 -5.28
C THR A 101 9.97 0.36 -5.99
N THR A 102 9.46 1.32 -5.22
CA THR A 102 9.03 2.62 -5.71
C THR A 102 9.94 3.67 -5.13
N LEU A 103 10.51 4.52 -5.99
CA LEU A 103 11.29 5.69 -5.59
C LEU A 103 10.47 6.94 -5.89
N THR A 104 10.46 7.91 -4.99
CA THR A 104 9.71 9.16 -5.15
C THR A 104 10.48 10.31 -4.54
N ALA A 105 10.56 11.44 -5.24
CA ALA A 105 11.13 12.67 -4.71
C ALA A 105 10.01 13.71 -4.54
N GLU A 106 9.75 14.10 -3.31
CA GLU A 106 8.75 15.11 -2.95
C GLU A 106 9.39 16.24 -2.15
N SER A 107 9.01 17.47 -2.48
CA SER A 107 9.46 18.69 -1.80
C SER A 107 8.30 19.67 -1.71
N TYR A 108 8.23 20.39 -0.60
CA TYR A 108 7.19 21.36 -0.28
C TYR A 108 7.86 22.64 0.20
N ILE A 109 7.35 23.76 -0.31
CA ILE A 109 7.73 25.10 0.15
C ILE A 109 6.47 25.78 0.65
N HIS A 110 6.60 26.42 1.81
CA HIS A 110 5.50 27.08 2.49
C HIS A 110 5.90 28.51 2.87
N THR A 111 5.02 29.48 2.61
CA THR A 111 5.30 30.92 2.80
C THR A 111 4.54 31.54 3.98
N ASN A 112 3.58 30.84 4.57
CA ASN A 112 2.71 31.33 5.64
C ASN A 112 2.64 30.34 6.83
N PRO A 113 3.78 30.03 7.48
CA PRO A 113 3.88 29.03 8.56
C PRO A 113 3.05 29.39 9.80
N GLU A 114 2.67 30.65 9.97
CA GLU A 114 1.87 31.11 11.10
C GLU A 114 0.38 30.77 10.97
N SER A 115 -0.12 30.52 9.75
CA SER A 115 -1.54 30.28 9.48
C SER A 115 -1.89 28.83 9.16
N PHE A 116 -0.90 28.02 8.76
CA PHE A 116 -1.09 26.62 8.37
C PHE A 116 -0.11 25.77 9.19
N ARG A 117 -0.59 25.26 10.33
CA ARG A 117 0.25 24.62 11.35
C ARG A 117 -0.03 23.14 11.52
N THR A 118 -1.13 22.65 10.96
CA THR A 118 -1.60 21.28 11.14
C THR A 118 -1.75 20.57 9.79
N SER A 119 -1.89 19.25 9.81
CA SER A 119 -2.10 18.44 8.60
C SER A 119 -3.41 18.78 7.89
N SER A 120 -4.46 19.11 8.63
CA SER A 120 -5.77 19.49 8.09
C SER A 120 -5.79 20.84 7.40
N ASP A 121 -4.84 21.73 7.71
CA ASP A 121 -4.72 23.01 7.02
C ASP A 121 -4.18 22.81 5.58
N TRP A 122 -3.47 21.71 5.33
CA TRP A 122 -2.84 21.42 4.06
C TRP A 122 -3.76 20.62 3.14
N ILE A 123 -3.84 21.02 1.87
CA ILE A 123 -4.52 20.25 0.83
C ILE A 123 -3.85 18.88 0.64
N TYR A 124 -2.53 18.82 0.81
CA TYR A 124 -1.74 17.59 0.73
C TYR A 124 -1.26 17.15 2.12
N ALA A 125 -2.09 16.32 2.75
CA ALA A 125 -1.92 15.85 4.12
C ALA A 125 -0.87 14.72 4.24
N TYR A 126 -0.59 14.31 5.47
CA TYR A 126 0.51 13.38 5.78
C TYR A 126 0.32 12.00 5.12
N ASP A 127 -0.90 11.49 5.18
CA ASP A 127 -1.35 10.22 4.60
C ASP A 127 -1.22 10.16 3.08
N GLN A 128 -1.21 11.33 2.42
CA GLN A 128 -1.05 11.43 0.97
C GLN A 128 0.42 11.51 0.55
N ARG A 129 1.34 11.88 1.46
CA ARG A 129 2.77 12.05 1.16
C ARG A 129 3.44 10.71 0.90
N LYS A 130 4.28 10.67 -0.12
CA LYS A 130 4.97 9.46 -0.53
C LYS A 130 6.34 9.37 0.14
N PRO A 131 6.71 8.18 0.65
CA PRO A 131 8.07 7.94 1.13
C PRO A 131 9.07 8.14 -0.02
N LEU A 132 10.33 8.42 0.33
CA LEU A 132 11.43 8.46 -0.63
C LEU A 132 11.58 7.13 -1.36
N ALA A 133 11.55 6.05 -0.58
CA ALA A 133 11.61 4.70 -1.10
C ALA A 133 10.58 3.83 -0.38
N ARG A 134 9.82 3.05 -1.14
CA ARG A 134 8.93 2.02 -0.63
C ARG A 134 9.35 0.68 -1.23
N PHE A 135 9.64 -0.28 -0.37
CA PHE A 135 9.93 -1.66 -0.74
C PHE A 135 8.78 -2.56 -0.29
N ILE A 136 8.19 -3.29 -1.23
CA ILE A 136 7.10 -4.24 -0.96
C ILE A 136 7.61 -5.63 -1.31
N MET A 137 7.45 -6.56 -0.38
CA MET A 137 7.70 -7.98 -0.56
C MET A 137 6.40 -8.74 -0.40
N GLU A 138 6.07 -9.50 -1.42
CA GLU A 138 4.94 -10.41 -1.41
C GLU A 138 5.44 -11.83 -1.68
N LEU A 139 4.96 -12.77 -0.88
CA LEU A 139 5.29 -14.19 -0.94
C LEU A 139 3.99 -14.99 -0.94
N ALA A 140 3.88 -15.97 -1.82
CA ALA A 140 2.83 -16.98 -1.77
C ALA A 140 3.46 -18.37 -1.73
N PHE A 141 3.04 -19.17 -0.76
CA PHE A 141 3.44 -20.56 -0.64
C PHE A 141 2.28 -21.45 -1.08
N SER A 142 2.38 -21.98 -2.30
CA SER A 142 1.29 -22.69 -2.98
C SER A 142 0.00 -21.85 -2.97
N ASP A 143 -1.16 -22.51 -2.94
CA ASP A 143 -2.47 -21.88 -2.74
C ASP A 143 -2.85 -21.74 -1.25
N ALA A 144 -1.93 -22.05 -0.34
CA ALA A 144 -2.22 -22.20 1.09
C ALA A 144 -1.89 -20.95 1.92
N PHE A 145 -0.90 -20.16 1.52
CA PHE A 145 -0.45 -19.04 2.35
C PHE A 145 0.04 -17.88 1.49
N TYR A 146 -0.45 -16.68 1.76
CA TYR A 146 0.01 -15.44 1.17
C TYR A 146 0.49 -14.51 2.28
N PHE A 147 1.64 -13.86 2.06
CA PHE A 147 2.27 -12.93 2.97
C PHE A 147 2.70 -11.70 2.20
N SER A 148 2.29 -10.53 2.66
CA SER A 148 2.70 -9.24 2.12
C SER A 148 3.24 -8.36 3.23
N THR A 149 4.37 -7.71 2.97
CA THR A 149 4.97 -6.73 3.87
C THR A 149 5.57 -5.59 3.08
N SER A 150 5.56 -4.40 3.66
CA SER A 150 6.18 -3.20 3.09
C SER A 150 7.14 -2.56 4.08
N VAL A 151 8.16 -1.88 3.55
CA VAL A 151 9.09 -1.03 4.31
C VAL A 151 9.21 0.30 3.58
N ASP A 152 8.94 1.38 4.30
CA ASP A 152 9.03 2.75 3.79
C ASP A 152 10.25 3.46 4.36
N ILE A 153 10.87 4.34 3.56
CA ILE A 153 12.04 5.14 3.92
C ILE A 153 11.74 6.59 3.52
N GLY A 154 12.05 7.56 4.38
CA GLY A 154 11.82 8.98 4.09
C GLY A 154 10.38 9.46 4.34
N ALA A 155 9.51 8.60 4.87
CA ALA A 155 8.23 9.01 5.46
C ALA A 155 8.44 9.29 6.95
N SER A 156 8.06 10.49 7.40
CA SER A 156 7.83 10.74 8.82
C SER A 156 6.94 11.95 9.07
N SER A 157 5.99 11.81 10.01
CA SER A 157 5.19 12.90 10.55
C SER A 157 5.92 13.64 11.68
N VAL A 158 6.87 12.96 12.32
CA VAL A 158 7.62 13.42 13.50
C VAL A 158 9.09 13.00 13.41
N THR A 159 10.03 13.91 13.65
CA THR A 159 11.46 13.59 13.73
C THR A 159 11.97 13.69 15.16
N ARG A 160 13.10 13.02 15.46
CA ARG A 160 13.76 13.11 16.76
C ARG A 160 14.21 14.53 17.13
N LYS A 161 14.33 15.42 16.14
CA LYS A 161 14.71 16.83 16.33
C LYS A 161 13.50 17.75 16.51
N ASP A 162 12.29 17.21 16.43
CA ASP A 162 11.08 17.97 16.69
C ASP A 162 10.95 18.15 18.20
N ASP A 163 11.03 19.40 18.65
CA ASP A 163 10.84 19.77 20.05
C ASP A 163 9.34 19.89 20.31
N PHE A 164 8.79 18.94 21.03
CA PHE A 164 7.40 18.96 21.47
C PHE A 164 7.36 19.53 22.88
N ALA A 165 6.85 20.76 23.02
CA ALA A 165 6.54 21.31 24.34
C ALA A 165 5.52 20.39 25.04
N ASP A 166 5.90 19.78 26.17
CA ASP A 166 5.08 18.95 27.08
C ASP A 166 3.63 18.65 26.61
N TYR A 167 3.47 17.68 25.72
CA TYR A 167 2.16 17.13 25.39
C TYR A 167 1.97 15.81 26.15
N LYS A 168 0.81 15.67 26.81
CA LYS A 168 0.36 14.40 27.38
C LYS A 168 0.12 13.39 26.25
N ASP A 169 0.54 12.15 26.48
CA ASP A 169 0.65 11.03 25.54
C ASP A 169 -0.42 10.93 24.43
N ILE A 170 0.02 10.63 23.21
CA ILE A 170 -0.84 10.37 22.06
C ILE A 170 -1.57 9.02 22.27
N GLY A 171 -2.92 9.03 22.21
CA GLY A 171 -3.74 7.82 22.31
C GLY A 171 -4.16 7.43 23.73
N ALA A 172 -3.92 8.28 24.73
CA ALA A 172 -4.42 8.08 26.09
C ALA A 172 -5.96 8.19 26.14
N LEU A 173 -6.60 7.30 26.91
CA LEU A 173 -8.01 7.45 27.27
C LEU A 173 -8.12 8.57 28.31
N PHE A 174 -8.75 9.67 27.93
CA PHE A 174 -9.01 10.80 28.81
C PHE A 174 -10.25 10.53 29.67
N LYS A 175 -10.21 10.92 30.95
CA LYS A 175 -11.42 11.00 31.77
C LYS A 175 -12.20 12.26 31.41
N GLU A 176 -13.49 12.30 31.71
CA GLU A 176 -14.37 13.46 31.42
C GLU A 176 -13.88 14.78 32.07
N GLU A 177 -13.02 14.67 33.10
CA GLU A 177 -12.40 15.78 33.82
C GLU A 177 -11.04 16.23 33.22
N ASP A 178 -10.48 15.49 32.27
CA ASP A 178 -9.21 15.84 31.64
C ASP A 178 -9.40 16.89 30.54
N ASN A 179 -8.66 18.00 30.63
CA ASN A 179 -8.59 18.97 29.54
C ASN A 179 -7.87 18.36 28.33
N VAL A 180 -8.65 17.93 27.34
CA VAL A 180 -8.15 17.52 26.03
C VAL A 180 -7.83 18.76 25.21
N SER A 181 -6.55 19.01 24.95
CA SER A 181 -6.13 20.03 23.99
C SER A 181 -5.96 19.40 22.62
N TYR A 182 -6.59 20.00 21.60
CA TYR A 182 -6.31 19.65 20.21
C TYR A 182 -4.83 19.91 19.89
N GLN A 183 -4.26 19.10 19.01
CA GLN A 183 -2.94 19.40 18.46
C GLN A 183 -3.02 20.71 17.68
N THR A 184 -2.34 21.75 18.18
CA THR A 184 -2.35 23.08 17.55
C THR A 184 -1.22 23.28 16.56
N MET A 185 -0.27 22.34 16.48
CA MET A 185 0.91 22.44 15.64
C MET A 185 1.53 21.08 15.34
N ALA A 186 1.96 20.88 14.10
CA ALA A 186 2.79 19.78 13.65
C ALA A 186 4.03 20.36 12.94
N LYS A 187 5.22 20.08 13.48
CA LYS A 187 6.48 20.74 13.09
C LYS A 187 6.75 20.70 11.58
N GLN A 188 6.51 19.54 10.97
CA GLN A 188 6.66 19.31 9.52
C GLN A 188 5.87 20.29 8.63
N TYR A 189 4.76 20.85 9.13
CA TYR A 189 3.89 21.77 8.39
C TYR A 189 4.21 23.25 8.64
N THR A 190 4.98 23.54 9.68
CA THR A 190 5.48 24.89 9.97
C THR A 190 6.80 25.21 9.29
N ASP A 191 7.51 24.19 8.79
CA ASP A 191 8.79 24.40 8.13
C ASP A 191 8.60 25.04 6.75
N ILE A 192 9.39 26.09 6.47
CA ILE A 192 9.38 26.77 5.16
C ILE A 192 9.71 25.80 4.02
N PHE A 193 10.52 24.78 4.31
CA PHE A 193 10.89 23.75 3.36
C PHE A 193 10.79 22.37 4.02
N ALA A 194 10.09 21.45 3.36
CA ALA A 194 10.00 20.05 3.76
C ALA A 194 10.26 19.15 2.54
N SER A 195 11.02 18.07 2.71
CA SER A 195 11.23 17.08 1.65
C SER A 195 11.31 15.66 2.22
N ASN A 196 10.96 14.66 1.41
CA ASN A 196 11.15 13.25 1.77
C ASN A 196 12.62 12.78 1.59
N LEU A 197 13.49 13.61 1.01
CA LEU A 197 14.91 13.30 0.82
C LEU A 197 15.65 13.16 2.17
N LEU A 198 16.61 12.23 2.20
CA LEU A 198 17.55 12.05 3.33
C LEU A 198 18.58 13.18 3.31
N LEU A 199 18.26 14.27 3.99
CA LEU A 199 19.19 15.38 4.19
C LEU A 199 19.99 15.13 5.47
N PRO A 200 21.25 15.60 5.58
CA PRO A 200 22.07 15.42 6.78
C PRO A 200 21.42 15.93 8.08
N SER A 201 20.43 16.82 7.95
CA SER A 201 19.69 17.41 9.05
C SER A 201 18.42 16.65 9.43
N THR A 202 17.93 15.68 8.66
CA THR A 202 16.61 15.04 8.84
C THR A 202 16.71 13.56 9.22
N ASP A 203 16.47 13.24 10.50
CA ASP A 203 16.25 11.86 10.96
C ASP A 203 14.82 11.42 10.55
N ARG A 204 14.59 11.21 9.25
CA ARG A 204 13.30 10.80 8.67
C ARG A 204 13.33 9.33 8.25
N MET A 205 13.52 8.45 9.22
CA MET A 205 13.34 7.00 9.04
C MET A 205 12.18 6.55 9.94
N LEU A 206 11.02 6.26 9.35
CA LEU A 206 10.00 5.45 9.98
C LEU A 206 9.99 4.09 9.29
N ALA A 207 10.26 3.03 10.06
CA ALA A 207 9.76 1.73 9.69
C ALA A 207 8.26 1.73 10.00
N ASP A 208 7.44 2.15 9.03
CA ASP A 208 6.00 1.94 9.16
C ASP A 208 5.74 0.44 8.95
N TRP A 209 5.50 -0.25 10.07
CA TRP A 209 5.41 -1.71 10.15
C TRP A 209 3.93 -2.13 10.07
N PRO A 210 3.60 -3.10 9.20
CA PRO A 210 3.20 -2.95 7.80
C PRO A 210 1.76 -2.43 7.60
N GLN A 211 1.52 -1.67 6.52
CA GLN A 211 0.18 -1.19 6.13
C GLN A 211 -0.62 -2.21 5.27
N GLU A 212 0.05 -3.22 4.72
CA GLU A 212 -0.51 -4.14 3.71
C GLU A 212 -0.49 -5.62 4.15
N SER A 213 -0.34 -5.90 5.45
CA SER A 213 -0.54 -7.27 5.96
C SER A 213 -2.04 -7.58 5.98
N GLN A 214 -2.50 -8.38 5.02
CA GLN A 214 -3.82 -9.00 5.07
C GLN A 214 -3.76 -10.31 5.87
#